data_AF-A0A091I525-F1
#
_entry.id   AF-A0A091I525-F1
#
_cell.length_a   1.000
_cell.length_b   1.000
_cell.length_c   1.000
_cell.angle_alpha   90.00
_cell.angle_beta   90.00
_cell.angle_gamma   90.00
#
_symmetry.space_group_name_H-M   'P 1'
#
loop_
_entity.id
_entity.type
_entity.pdbx_description
1 polymer ?
#
loop_
_entity_poly.entity_id
_entity_poly.type
_entity_poly.pdbx_seq_one_letter_code
_entity_poly.pdbx_strand_id
1 'polypeptide(L)'
;AMATPPKRGRLEGRIKKVAVEGNIAAGKSTFVSILKQAGEEWEVVPEPVARWCNVQQNPADECEELSGSQRSGGNVLQRMYEKPQRWAFTFQTYACLSRIRAQLRALEGKLREAENPVLFFERSVYSDRYIFAANLYESDCMNETEWTIYQDWHDWMNEQLGQSLKLDGIIYLRATPEKCLSRIYLRGRDEEQEIPIEYLEKLHYKHESWLQHRTLRTDFEYLQEIPILTLDVNEDFKGKKDRYDHMTEKVK
;
A
#
# COMPACT_ATOMS: atom_id res chain seq x y z
N ALA A 1 -35.84 -39.21 -19.47
CA ALA A 1 -35.11 -37.94 -19.30
C ALA A 1 -33.75 -38.25 -18.67
N MET A 2 -32.66 -37.60 -19.11
CA MET A 2 -31.38 -37.71 -18.41
C MET A 2 -31.38 -36.76 -17.21
N ALA A 3 -30.98 -37.26 -16.04
CA ALA A 3 -30.87 -36.41 -14.85
C ALA A 3 -29.58 -35.59 -14.94
N THR A 4 -29.71 -34.26 -14.86
CA THR A 4 -28.57 -33.35 -14.76
C THR A 4 -27.78 -33.67 -13.48
N PRO A 5 -26.45 -33.87 -13.52
CA PRO A 5 -25.67 -34.08 -12.30
C PRO A 5 -25.76 -32.83 -11.42
N PRO A 6 -25.75 -32.98 -10.08
CA PRO A 6 -25.78 -31.84 -9.19
C PRO A 6 -24.53 -30.98 -9.41
N LYS A 7 -24.72 -29.66 -9.53
CA LYS A 7 -23.59 -28.73 -9.45
C LYS A 7 -22.92 -28.95 -8.09
N ARG A 8 -21.67 -29.43 -8.10
CA ARG A 8 -20.84 -29.41 -6.88
C ARG A 8 -20.80 -27.96 -6.39
N GLY A 9 -21.19 -27.74 -5.14
CA GLY A 9 -20.96 -26.46 -4.48
C GLY A 9 -19.45 -26.24 -4.44
N ARG A 10 -18.96 -25.29 -5.24
CA ARG A 10 -17.57 -24.83 -5.14
C ARG A 10 -17.47 -24.14 -3.79
N LEU A 11 -16.52 -24.55 -2.95
CA LEU A 11 -16.25 -23.82 -1.71
C LEU A 11 -15.69 -22.46 -2.10
N GLU A 12 -16.43 -21.39 -1.81
CA GLU A 12 -15.97 -20.02 -2.05
C GLU A 12 -14.80 -19.73 -1.11
N GLY A 13 -13.58 -19.75 -1.65
CA GLY A 13 -12.37 -19.52 -0.88
C GLY A 13 -12.36 -18.10 -0.31
N ARG A 14 -12.21 -17.96 1.02
CA ARG A 14 -11.96 -16.66 1.65
C ARG A 14 -10.68 -16.06 1.06
N ILE A 15 -10.82 -14.95 0.34
CA ILE A 15 -9.69 -14.17 -0.19
C ILE A 15 -8.76 -13.77 0.96
N LYS A 16 -7.54 -14.30 0.95
CA LYS A 16 -6.47 -13.91 1.90
C LYS A 16 -5.92 -12.55 1.50
N LYS A 17 -5.91 -11.57 2.40
CA LYS A 17 -5.40 -10.21 2.15
C LYS A 17 -4.02 -10.03 2.78
N VAL A 18 -3.02 -9.70 1.97
CA VAL A 18 -1.63 -9.57 2.43
C VAL A 18 -1.08 -8.20 2.05
N ALA A 19 -0.70 -7.39 3.05
CA ALA A 19 -0.07 -6.09 2.78
C ALA A 19 1.43 -6.24 2.50
N VAL A 20 1.92 -5.64 1.42
CA VAL A 20 3.36 -5.54 1.12
C VAL A 20 3.81 -4.15 1.57
N GLU A 21 4.49 -4.12 2.71
CA GLU A 21 4.92 -2.90 3.40
C GLU A 21 6.42 -2.64 3.20
N GLY A 22 6.83 -1.39 3.39
CA GLY A 22 8.24 -0.99 3.23
C GLY A 22 8.43 0.46 2.78
N ASN A 23 9.66 0.93 2.96
CA ASN A 23 10.03 2.35 2.85
C ASN A 23 9.97 2.92 1.40
N ILE A 24 10.21 4.23 1.32
CA ILE A 24 10.84 4.99 0.22
C ILE A 24 11.52 4.11 -0.84
N ALA A 25 10.88 3.75 -1.96
CA ALA A 25 11.49 2.98 -3.05
C ALA A 25 12.12 1.62 -2.66
N ALA A 26 11.74 1.01 -1.53
CA ALA A 26 12.33 -0.24 -1.04
C ALA A 26 12.22 -1.43 -2.03
N GLY A 27 11.28 -1.39 -2.98
CA GLY A 27 11.11 -2.40 -4.05
C GLY A 27 9.69 -2.90 -4.25
N LYS A 28 8.73 -2.46 -3.41
CA LYS A 28 7.32 -2.91 -3.37
C LYS A 28 6.69 -3.16 -4.74
N SER A 29 6.64 -2.14 -5.60
CA SER A 29 5.99 -2.21 -6.93
C SER A 29 6.66 -3.24 -7.86
N THR A 30 7.98 -3.47 -7.71
CA THR A 30 8.69 -4.55 -8.43
C THR A 30 8.33 -5.91 -7.85
N PHE A 31 8.26 -6.04 -6.51
CA PHE A 31 7.91 -7.29 -5.85
C PHE A 31 6.47 -7.74 -6.11
N VAL A 32 5.48 -6.85 -6.01
CA VAL A 32 4.09 -7.22 -6.32
C VAL A 32 3.91 -7.58 -7.80
N SER A 33 4.66 -6.95 -8.71
CA SER A 33 4.68 -7.35 -10.13
C SER A 33 5.25 -8.76 -10.36
N ILE A 34 6.11 -9.27 -9.47
CA ILE A 34 6.60 -10.65 -9.50
C ILE A 34 5.55 -11.59 -8.90
N LEU A 35 4.91 -11.22 -7.79
CA LEU A 35 3.82 -12.01 -7.19
C LEU A 35 2.67 -12.24 -8.19
N LYS A 36 2.24 -11.21 -8.94
CA LYS A 36 1.21 -11.34 -9.98
C LYS A 36 1.63 -12.24 -11.17
N GLN A 37 2.92 -12.54 -11.32
CA GLN A 37 3.42 -13.49 -12.33
C GLN A 37 3.65 -14.91 -11.76
N ALA A 38 3.54 -15.09 -10.44
CA ALA A 38 3.96 -16.30 -9.74
C ALA A 38 2.82 -17.26 -9.32
N GLY A 39 1.56 -16.84 -9.50
CA GLY A 39 0.36 -17.64 -9.21
C GLY A 39 -0.87 -17.09 -9.93
N GLU A 40 -1.66 -17.98 -10.55
CA GLU A 40 -2.87 -17.60 -11.32
C GLU A 40 -4.03 -17.15 -10.42
N GLU A 41 -4.03 -17.56 -9.14
CA GLU A 41 -5.01 -17.18 -8.11
C GLU A 41 -4.55 -15.95 -7.28
N TRP A 42 -3.49 -15.26 -7.71
CA TRP A 42 -2.88 -14.14 -6.99
C TRP A 42 -3.12 -12.82 -7.72
N GLU A 43 -3.86 -11.90 -7.11
CA GLU A 43 -4.06 -10.54 -7.63
C GLU A 43 -3.37 -9.47 -6.79
N VAL A 44 -3.19 -8.29 -7.38
CA VAL A 44 -2.46 -7.16 -6.80
C VAL A 44 -3.27 -5.88 -6.91
N VAL A 45 -3.41 -5.17 -5.78
CA VAL A 45 -3.83 -3.77 -5.74
C VAL A 45 -2.58 -2.90 -5.59
N PRO A 46 -2.12 -2.23 -6.67
CA PRO A 46 -0.95 -1.35 -6.61
C PRO A 46 -1.29 -0.05 -5.84
N GLU A 47 -0.26 0.68 -5.44
CA GLU A 47 -0.45 1.99 -4.81
C GLU A 47 -0.91 3.02 -5.87
N PRO A 48 -1.99 3.80 -5.64
CA PRO A 48 -2.58 4.68 -6.65
C PRO A 48 -1.78 5.98 -6.91
N VAL A 49 -0.44 5.91 -6.95
CA VAL A 49 0.47 7.05 -7.10
C VAL A 49 0.16 7.90 -8.32
N ALA A 50 -0.16 7.28 -9.48
CA ALA A 50 -0.52 8.01 -10.70
C ALA A 50 -1.73 8.96 -10.49
N ARG A 51 -2.68 8.55 -9.63
CA ARG A 51 -3.85 9.34 -9.23
C ARG A 51 -3.51 10.49 -8.27
N TRP A 52 -2.36 10.41 -7.59
CA TRP A 52 -1.81 11.49 -6.76
C TRP A 52 -0.99 12.48 -7.61
N CYS A 53 -0.32 11.99 -8.67
CA CYS A 53 0.37 12.82 -9.65
C CYS A 53 -0.60 13.59 -10.58
N ASN A 54 -1.78 13.02 -10.87
CA ASN A 54 -2.85 13.69 -11.62
C ASN A 54 -4.20 13.49 -10.92
N VAL A 55 -4.59 14.43 -10.04
CA VAL A 55 -5.85 14.34 -9.29
C VAL A 55 -7.05 14.54 -10.21
N GLN A 56 -7.89 13.50 -10.33
CA GLN A 56 -9.12 13.51 -11.14
C GLN A 56 -10.36 13.12 -10.32
N GLN A 57 -11.52 13.70 -10.69
CA GLN A 57 -12.81 13.45 -10.04
C GLN A 57 -13.41 12.08 -10.40
N ASN A 58 -13.36 11.67 -11.68
CA ASN A 58 -13.99 10.42 -12.13
C ASN A 58 -13.21 9.19 -11.63
N PRO A 59 -13.88 8.17 -11.06
CA PRO A 59 -13.22 6.94 -10.63
C PRO A 59 -13.13 5.83 -11.69
N ALA A 60 -13.69 5.99 -12.89
CA ALA A 60 -13.70 4.93 -13.90
C ALA A 60 -12.36 4.79 -14.64
N ASP A 61 -11.74 5.94 -14.96
CA ASP A 61 -10.74 6.02 -16.02
C ASP A 61 -9.35 6.31 -15.43
N GLU A 62 -8.57 5.26 -15.18
CA GLU A 62 -7.18 5.41 -14.69
C GLU A 62 -6.18 5.70 -15.84
N CYS A 63 -6.67 5.72 -17.09
CA CYS A 63 -5.86 5.86 -18.31
C CYS A 63 -6.44 6.80 -19.39
N GLU A 64 -7.63 7.40 -19.24
CA GLU A 64 -8.15 8.32 -20.28
C GLU A 64 -7.53 9.72 -20.17
N GLU A 65 -7.30 10.33 -21.33
CA GLU A 65 -6.90 11.74 -21.43
C GLU A 65 -8.02 12.65 -20.92
N LEU A 66 -7.65 13.77 -20.30
CA LEU A 66 -8.62 14.76 -19.85
C LEU A 66 -9.37 15.33 -21.06
N SER A 67 -10.65 14.96 -21.20
CA SER A 67 -11.56 15.63 -22.12
C SER A 67 -11.57 17.13 -21.82
N GLY A 68 -11.73 17.98 -22.85
CA GLY A 68 -11.50 19.42 -22.75
C GLY A 68 -12.36 20.21 -21.73
N SER A 69 -13.29 19.55 -21.04
CA SER A 69 -14.08 20.09 -19.92
C SER A 69 -13.53 19.70 -18.53
N GLN A 70 -12.71 18.64 -18.42
CA GLN A 70 -12.16 18.14 -17.16
C GLN A 70 -10.90 18.92 -16.77
N ARG A 71 -10.97 19.68 -15.67
CA ARG A 71 -9.80 20.33 -15.07
C ARG A 71 -9.06 19.34 -14.19
N SER A 72 -7.76 19.14 -14.43
CA SER A 72 -6.89 18.43 -13.47
C SER A 72 -6.86 19.18 -12.13
N GLY A 73 -6.91 18.45 -11.01
CA GLY A 73 -6.60 19.00 -9.69
C GLY A 73 -5.10 19.33 -9.50
N GLY A 74 -4.26 18.88 -10.43
CA GLY A 74 -2.80 18.94 -10.39
C GLY A 74 -2.18 17.78 -9.61
N ASN A 75 -0.87 17.88 -9.40
CA ASN A 75 -0.08 16.91 -8.65
C ASN A 75 -0.15 17.21 -7.15
N VAL A 76 -0.82 16.36 -6.37
CA VAL A 76 -0.91 16.51 -4.91
C VAL A 76 0.28 15.86 -4.17
N LEU A 77 0.96 14.90 -4.81
CA LEU A 77 2.22 14.33 -4.29
C LEU A 77 3.33 15.38 -4.30
N GLN A 78 3.54 16.05 -5.43
CA GLN A 78 4.48 17.16 -5.59
C GLN A 78 4.21 18.28 -4.57
N ARG A 79 2.95 18.74 -4.47
CA ARG A 79 2.56 19.78 -3.50
C ARG A 79 2.85 19.39 -2.05
N MET A 80 2.75 18.10 -1.72
CA MET A 80 3.06 17.58 -0.38
C MET A 80 4.56 17.66 -0.09
N TYR A 81 5.44 17.30 -1.04
CA TYR A 81 6.88 17.47 -0.85
C TYR A 81 7.33 18.94 -0.90
N GLU A 82 6.76 19.76 -1.80
CA GLU A 82 7.09 21.20 -1.91
C GLU A 82 6.72 22.02 -0.67
N LYS A 83 5.54 21.76 -0.07
CA LYS A 83 4.99 22.52 1.07
C LYS A 83 4.20 21.62 2.02
N PRO A 84 4.88 20.73 2.77
CA PRO A 84 4.22 19.70 3.58
C PRO A 84 3.31 20.31 4.66
N GLN A 85 3.70 21.42 5.30
CA GLN A 85 2.88 22.14 6.30
C GLN A 85 1.56 22.70 5.76
N ARG A 86 1.35 22.71 4.44
CA ARG A 86 0.07 23.08 3.82
C ARG A 86 -0.67 21.86 3.24
N TRP A 87 0.03 20.83 2.78
CA TRP A 87 -0.57 19.78 1.96
C TRP A 87 -0.54 18.39 2.58
N ALA A 88 0.16 18.15 3.69
CA ALA A 88 0.22 16.86 4.36
C ALA A 88 -1.18 16.29 4.68
N PHE A 89 -2.02 17.04 5.40
CA PHE A 89 -3.40 16.62 5.72
C PHE A 89 -4.24 16.32 4.48
N THR A 90 -4.14 17.18 3.45
CA THR A 90 -4.88 17.01 2.18
C THR A 90 -4.40 15.77 1.42
N PHE A 91 -3.08 15.52 1.40
CA PHE A 91 -2.47 14.38 0.75
C PHE A 91 -2.80 13.06 1.48
N GLN A 92 -2.60 12.99 2.80
CA GLN A 92 -2.85 11.76 3.57
C GLN A 92 -4.31 11.32 3.51
N THR A 93 -5.25 12.27 3.61
CA THR A 93 -6.69 11.99 3.44
C THR A 93 -6.99 11.44 2.04
N TYR A 94 -6.42 12.03 0.97
CA TYR A 94 -6.64 11.54 -0.40
C TYR A 94 -5.93 10.19 -0.67
N ALA A 95 -4.73 9.99 -0.13
CA ALA A 95 -3.95 8.76 -0.27
C ALA A 95 -4.70 7.57 0.35
N CYS A 96 -5.10 7.67 1.62
CA CYS A 96 -5.86 6.63 2.30
C CYS A 96 -7.24 6.42 1.64
N LEU A 97 -7.98 7.48 1.27
CA LEU A 97 -9.28 7.35 0.59
C LEU A 97 -9.16 6.65 -0.77
N SER A 98 -8.15 6.97 -1.57
CA SER A 98 -7.92 6.34 -2.86
C SER A 98 -7.45 4.89 -2.72
N ARG A 99 -6.63 4.58 -1.70
CA ARG A 99 -6.25 3.20 -1.35
C ARG A 99 -7.46 2.35 -0.94
N ILE A 100 -8.31 2.84 -0.04
CA ILE A 100 -9.55 2.15 0.38
C ILE A 100 -10.44 1.84 -0.83
N ARG A 101 -10.64 2.82 -1.72
CA ARG A 101 -11.44 2.63 -2.94
C ARG A 101 -10.86 1.57 -3.88
N ALA A 102 -9.54 1.55 -4.08
CA ALA A 102 -8.89 0.54 -4.91
C ALA A 102 -8.97 -0.86 -4.31
N GLN A 103 -8.74 -0.99 -3.00
CA GLN A 103 -8.79 -2.27 -2.29
C GLN A 103 -10.19 -2.88 -2.25
N LEU A 104 -11.24 -2.07 -1.99
CA LEU A 104 -12.62 -2.54 -1.98
C LEU A 104 -13.08 -3.05 -3.36
N ARG A 105 -12.75 -2.33 -4.44
CA ARG A 105 -13.04 -2.74 -5.82
C ARG A 105 -12.44 -4.10 -6.17
N ALA A 106 -11.22 -4.38 -5.70
CA ALA A 106 -10.57 -5.66 -5.96
C ALA A 106 -11.27 -6.85 -5.27
N LEU A 107 -11.94 -6.62 -4.13
CA LEU A 107 -12.76 -7.63 -3.44
C LEU A 107 -14.08 -7.93 -4.17
N GLU A 108 -14.50 -7.09 -5.12
CA GLU A 108 -15.63 -7.32 -6.03
C GLU A 108 -15.20 -8.06 -7.32
N GLY A 109 -13.89 -8.29 -7.49
CA GLY A 109 -13.29 -8.86 -8.70
C GLY A 109 -13.33 -10.40 -8.82
N LYS A 110 -12.68 -10.87 -9.89
CA LYS A 110 -12.73 -12.26 -10.39
C LYS A 110 -12.20 -13.34 -9.43
N LEU A 111 -11.46 -12.96 -8.38
CA LEU A 111 -10.87 -13.91 -7.42
C LEU A 111 -11.90 -14.78 -6.66
N ARG A 112 -13.18 -14.39 -6.64
CA ARG A 112 -14.24 -15.16 -5.95
C ARG A 112 -14.46 -16.58 -6.50
N GLU A 113 -13.97 -16.87 -7.71
CA GLU A 113 -14.04 -18.20 -8.32
C GLU A 113 -12.79 -19.07 -8.11
N ALA A 114 -11.74 -18.55 -7.48
CA ALA A 114 -10.51 -19.30 -7.19
C ALA A 114 -10.68 -20.27 -5.99
N GLU A 115 -9.83 -21.28 -5.90
CA GLU A 115 -9.78 -22.22 -4.77
C GLU A 115 -8.98 -21.63 -3.60
N ASN A 116 -7.82 -21.01 -3.85
CA ASN A 116 -6.99 -20.34 -2.84
C ASN A 116 -6.65 -18.88 -3.19
N PRO A 117 -7.66 -17.99 -3.39
CA PRO A 117 -7.43 -16.60 -3.77
C PRO A 117 -6.57 -15.82 -2.76
N VAL A 118 -5.53 -15.16 -3.26
CA VAL A 118 -4.70 -14.22 -2.49
C VAL A 118 -4.73 -12.85 -3.16
N LEU A 119 -4.97 -11.82 -2.37
CA LEU A 119 -4.99 -10.43 -2.80
C LEU A 119 -3.91 -9.64 -2.07
N PHE A 120 -2.87 -9.26 -2.80
CA PHE A 120 -1.77 -8.47 -2.27
C PHE A 120 -2.07 -6.98 -2.40
N PHE A 121 -1.86 -6.22 -1.32
CA PHE A 121 -2.00 -4.77 -1.30
C PHE A 121 -0.61 -4.13 -1.26
N GLU A 122 -0.29 -3.24 -2.19
CA GLU A 122 0.89 -2.38 -2.05
C GLU A 122 0.60 -1.30 -0.99
N ARG A 123 1.16 -1.51 0.22
CA ARG A 123 0.80 -0.85 1.49
C ARG A 123 -0.66 -1.00 1.93
N SER A 124 -0.89 -0.73 3.21
CA SER A 124 -2.18 -0.74 3.89
C SER A 124 -2.57 0.63 4.47
N VAL A 125 -3.85 0.78 4.82
CA VAL A 125 -4.39 1.95 5.55
C VAL A 125 -3.72 2.17 6.92
N TYR A 126 -3.10 1.12 7.48
CA TYR A 126 -2.35 1.21 8.73
C TYR A 126 -1.01 1.90 8.51
N SER A 127 -0.35 1.66 7.37
CA SER A 127 0.84 2.42 7.00
C SER A 127 0.53 3.91 6.77
N ASP A 128 -0.60 4.24 6.14
CA ASP A 128 -1.02 5.62 5.91
C ASP A 128 -1.13 6.39 7.24
N ARG A 129 -1.78 5.81 8.26
CA ARG A 129 -1.88 6.40 9.61
C ARG A 129 -0.57 6.35 10.40
N TYR A 130 -0.08 5.17 10.75
CA TYR A 130 0.97 5.00 11.77
C TYR A 130 2.39 5.24 11.25
N ILE A 131 2.59 5.19 9.92
CA ILE A 131 3.89 5.46 9.30
C ILE A 131 3.92 6.86 8.68
N PHE A 132 3.05 7.17 7.71
CA PHE A 132 3.18 8.41 6.92
C PHE A 132 2.54 9.63 7.59
N ALA A 133 1.27 9.55 7.97
CA ALA A 133 0.57 10.66 8.62
C ALA A 133 1.16 10.97 10.01
N ALA A 134 1.43 9.95 10.83
CA ALA A 134 2.10 10.13 12.12
C ALA A 134 3.50 10.79 11.98
N ASN A 135 4.29 10.42 10.98
CA ASN A 135 5.60 11.05 10.73
C ASN A 135 5.49 12.53 10.30
N LEU A 136 4.43 12.88 9.55
CA LEU A 136 4.17 14.27 9.16
C LEU A 136 3.67 15.10 10.34
N TYR A 137 2.85 14.52 11.22
CA TYR A 137 2.46 15.13 12.50
C TYR A 137 3.68 15.36 13.41
N GLU A 138 4.48 14.33 13.65
CA GLU A 138 5.76 14.37 14.42
C GLU A 138 6.89 15.21 13.76
N SER A 139 6.60 15.87 12.64
CA SER A 139 7.51 16.79 11.94
C SER A 139 6.86 18.16 11.68
N ASP A 140 5.87 18.55 12.49
CA ASP A 140 5.15 19.83 12.43
C ASP A 140 4.51 20.14 11.05
N CYS A 141 4.26 19.11 10.25
CA CYS A 141 3.64 19.23 8.92
C CYS A 141 2.12 19.05 8.94
N MET A 142 1.56 18.61 10.06
CA MET A 142 0.12 18.72 10.38
C MET A 142 0.01 19.23 11.80
N ASN A 143 -0.93 20.13 12.06
CA ASN A 143 -1.19 20.61 13.42
C ASN A 143 -2.15 19.67 14.18
N GLU A 144 -2.26 19.85 15.50
CA GLU A 144 -3.18 19.10 16.40
C GLU A 144 -4.61 18.93 15.87
N THR A 145 -5.18 19.97 15.24
CA THR A 145 -6.54 19.92 14.68
C THR A 145 -6.59 19.04 13.43
N GLU A 146 -5.61 19.15 12.54
CA GLU A 146 -5.50 18.30 11.33
C GLU A 146 -5.24 16.83 11.70
N TRP A 147 -4.40 16.59 12.70
CA TRP A 147 -4.10 15.23 13.19
C TRP A 147 -5.29 14.61 13.92
N THR A 148 -6.02 15.37 14.73
CA THR A 148 -7.27 14.90 15.37
C THR A 148 -8.33 14.54 14.32
N ILE A 149 -8.57 15.43 13.34
CA ILE A 149 -9.54 15.17 12.26
C ILE A 149 -9.11 13.97 11.40
N TYR A 150 -7.82 13.82 11.11
CA TYR A 150 -7.32 12.68 10.34
C TYR A 150 -7.52 11.35 11.07
N GLN A 151 -7.29 11.30 12.39
CA GLN A 151 -7.50 10.10 13.20
C GLN A 151 -8.99 9.74 13.29
N ASP A 152 -9.85 10.70 13.65
CA ASP A 152 -11.32 10.54 13.73
C ASP A 152 -11.90 10.02 12.40
N TRP A 153 -11.51 10.63 11.28
CA TRP A 153 -11.89 10.17 9.94
C TRP A 153 -11.37 8.76 9.63
N HIS A 154 -10.12 8.45 9.98
CA HIS A 154 -9.51 7.15 9.71
C HIS A 154 -10.16 6.03 10.54
N ASP A 155 -10.44 6.28 11.82
CA ASP A 155 -11.10 5.32 12.71
C ASP A 155 -12.52 5.04 12.22
N TRP A 156 -13.33 6.08 11.96
CA TRP A 156 -14.67 5.91 11.39
C TRP A 156 -14.66 5.14 10.06
N MET A 157 -13.74 5.45 9.14
CA MET A 157 -13.59 4.71 7.89
C MET A 157 -13.23 3.23 8.12
N ASN A 158 -12.44 2.91 9.14
CA ASN A 158 -12.11 1.52 9.49
C ASN A 158 -13.23 0.80 10.26
N GLU A 159 -14.06 1.49 11.03
CA GLU A 159 -15.29 0.91 11.60
C GLU A 159 -16.25 0.49 10.48
N GLN A 160 -16.49 1.36 9.49
CA GLN A 160 -17.44 1.09 8.41
C GLN A 160 -16.92 0.07 7.37
N LEU A 161 -15.62 0.06 7.07
CA LEU A 161 -15.05 -0.68 5.92
C LEU A 161 -13.89 -1.62 6.29
N GLY A 162 -13.28 -1.45 7.47
CA GLY A 162 -12.07 -2.16 7.89
C GLY A 162 -12.25 -3.66 8.06
N GLN A 163 -13.46 -4.15 8.40
CA GLN A 163 -13.72 -5.60 8.46
C GLN A 163 -13.57 -6.29 7.09
N SER A 164 -13.93 -5.60 6.00
CA SER A 164 -13.71 -6.08 4.63
C SER A 164 -12.22 -6.04 4.25
N LEU A 165 -11.51 -4.99 4.68
CA LEU A 165 -10.09 -4.76 4.38
C LEU A 165 -9.12 -5.48 5.34
N LYS A 166 -9.63 -6.09 6.43
CA LYS A 166 -8.85 -6.75 7.49
C LYS A 166 -7.81 -7.71 6.92
N LEU A 167 -6.55 -7.54 7.30
CA LEU A 167 -5.43 -8.30 6.77
C LEU A 167 -5.35 -9.71 7.38
N ASP A 168 -4.84 -10.65 6.59
CA ASP A 168 -4.50 -12.02 7.00
C ASP A 168 -2.98 -12.20 7.17
N GLY A 169 -2.16 -11.27 6.65
CA GLY A 169 -0.70 -11.25 6.80
C GLY A 169 -0.06 -9.95 6.30
N ILE A 170 1.23 -9.76 6.60
CA ILE A 170 2.07 -8.67 6.10
C ILE A 170 3.40 -9.24 5.57
N ILE A 171 3.88 -8.73 4.44
CA ILE A 171 5.25 -8.94 3.95
C ILE A 171 6.00 -7.62 4.10
N TYR A 172 7.03 -7.59 4.93
CA TYR A 172 7.86 -6.41 5.13
C TYR A 172 9.11 -6.48 4.24
N LEU A 173 9.19 -5.59 3.24
CA LEU A 173 10.38 -5.42 2.41
C LEU A 173 11.36 -4.49 3.11
N ARG A 174 12.30 -5.09 3.84
CA ARG A 174 13.30 -4.40 4.66
C ARG A 174 14.51 -3.99 3.82
N ALA A 175 14.77 -2.69 3.77
CA ALA A 175 15.95 -2.10 3.16
C ALA A 175 16.39 -0.87 3.98
N THR A 176 17.68 -0.57 3.98
CA THR A 176 18.25 0.57 4.70
C THR A 176 17.88 1.91 4.03
N PRO A 177 17.92 3.05 4.76
CA PRO A 177 17.66 4.37 4.21
C PRO A 177 18.54 4.74 3.01
N GLU A 178 19.83 4.37 3.01
CA GLU A 178 20.76 4.65 1.91
C GLU A 178 20.40 3.84 0.66
N LYS A 179 20.01 2.57 0.82
CA LYS A 179 19.59 1.75 -0.31
C LYS A 179 18.27 2.28 -0.88
N CYS A 180 17.34 2.67 -0.01
CA CYS A 180 16.11 3.37 -0.37
C CYS A 180 16.42 4.64 -1.19
N LEU A 181 17.28 5.53 -0.69
CA LEU A 181 17.70 6.76 -1.37
C LEU A 181 18.34 6.48 -2.74
N SER A 182 19.24 5.50 -2.85
CA SER A 182 19.83 5.12 -4.14
C SER A 182 18.77 4.66 -5.15
N ARG A 183 17.71 3.97 -4.70
CA ARG A 183 16.56 3.57 -5.52
C ARG A 183 15.62 4.74 -5.84
N ILE A 184 15.67 5.84 -5.09
CA ILE A 184 14.95 7.09 -5.39
C ILE A 184 15.60 7.83 -6.56
N TYR A 185 16.92 7.96 -6.56
CA TYR A 185 17.65 8.53 -7.70
C TYR A 185 17.55 7.63 -8.94
N LEU A 186 17.76 6.31 -8.81
CA LEU A 186 17.72 5.37 -9.94
C LEU A 186 16.35 5.26 -10.65
N ARG A 187 15.25 5.70 -10.03
CA ARG A 187 13.91 5.69 -10.65
C ARG A 187 13.46 7.04 -11.22
N GLY A 188 14.24 8.11 -11.03
CA GLY A 188 14.05 9.41 -11.69
C GLY A 188 12.62 9.97 -11.67
N ARG A 189 11.98 10.00 -10.49
CA ARG A 189 10.70 10.72 -10.30
C ARG A 189 10.96 12.09 -9.73
N ASP A 190 10.55 13.12 -10.46
CA ASP A 190 10.85 14.53 -10.15
C ASP A 190 10.37 14.94 -8.76
N GLU A 191 9.17 14.51 -8.33
CA GLU A 191 8.60 14.87 -7.04
C GLU A 191 9.40 14.34 -5.84
N GLU A 192 10.28 13.37 -6.08
CA GLU A 192 10.92 12.57 -5.03
C GLU A 192 12.45 12.77 -5.00
N GLN A 193 13.03 13.61 -5.88
CA GLN A 193 14.50 13.83 -5.94
C GLN A 193 15.06 14.65 -4.76
N GLU A 194 14.25 15.51 -4.16
CA GLU A 194 14.65 16.37 -3.02
C GLU A 194 14.37 15.73 -1.64
N ILE A 195 13.99 14.45 -1.59
CA ILE A 195 13.72 13.75 -0.31
C ILE A 195 15.03 13.58 0.48
N PRO A 196 15.15 14.16 1.70
CA PRO A 196 16.35 14.04 2.52
C PRO A 196 16.46 12.66 3.17
N ILE A 197 17.67 12.22 3.50
CA ILE A 197 17.89 10.87 4.05
C ILE A 197 17.24 10.71 5.44
N GLU A 198 17.23 11.77 6.23
CA GLU A 198 16.64 11.86 7.56
C GLU A 198 15.12 11.57 7.53
N TYR A 199 14.42 11.90 6.44
CA TYR A 199 13.02 11.52 6.25
C TYR A 199 12.87 10.02 6.02
N LEU A 200 13.79 9.40 5.27
CA LEU A 200 13.81 7.96 5.04
C LEU A 200 14.22 7.18 6.30
N GLU A 201 15.09 7.74 7.14
CA GLU A 201 15.46 7.22 8.45
C GLU A 201 14.27 7.21 9.42
N LYS A 202 13.55 8.34 9.57
CA LYS A 202 12.32 8.40 10.38
C LYS A 202 11.29 7.36 9.93
N LEU A 203 11.06 7.26 8.61
CA LEU A 203 10.15 6.25 8.05
C LEU A 203 10.66 4.82 8.30
N HIS A 204 11.97 4.56 8.17
CA HIS A 204 12.56 3.26 8.46
C HIS A 204 12.37 2.87 9.93
N TYR A 205 12.69 3.76 10.88
CA TYR A 205 12.50 3.53 12.31
C TYR A 205 11.04 3.20 12.68
N LYS A 206 10.06 3.86 12.04
CA LYS A 206 8.64 3.53 12.22
C LYS A 206 8.27 2.14 11.66
N HIS A 207 8.80 1.75 10.49
CA HIS A 207 8.59 0.40 9.97
C HIS A 207 9.23 -0.67 10.87
N GLU A 208 10.45 -0.44 11.36
CA GLU A 208 11.13 -1.36 12.30
C GLU A 208 10.33 -1.50 13.60
N SER A 209 9.88 -0.37 14.18
CA SER A 209 9.07 -0.34 15.40
C SER A 209 7.74 -1.08 15.25
N TRP A 210 7.09 -0.98 14.09
CA TRP A 210 5.82 -1.66 13.81
C TRP A 210 6.01 -3.14 13.46
N LEU A 211 6.84 -3.44 12.46
CA LEU A 211 6.85 -4.74 11.79
C LEU A 211 7.95 -5.69 12.29
N GLN A 212 9.09 -5.14 12.74
CA GLN A 212 10.25 -5.94 13.15
C GLN A 212 10.38 -6.08 14.69
N HIS A 213 9.95 -5.08 15.45
CA HIS A 213 10.01 -5.06 16.92
C HIS A 213 8.64 -5.14 17.60
N ARG A 214 7.53 -4.87 16.89
CA ARG A 214 6.15 -4.83 17.41
C ARG A 214 5.98 -3.93 18.67
N THR A 215 6.76 -2.84 18.75
CA THR A 215 6.71 -1.85 19.83
C THR A 215 5.76 -0.68 19.54
N LEU A 216 5.50 -0.39 18.26
CA LEU A 216 4.51 0.61 17.86
C LEU A 216 3.10 0.09 18.19
N ARG A 217 2.36 0.85 19.02
CA ARG A 217 0.97 0.55 19.36
C ARG A 217 0.03 1.07 18.27
N THR A 218 -0.98 0.27 17.95
CA THR A 218 -2.06 0.60 17.02
C THR A 218 -3.41 0.34 17.69
N ASP A 219 -4.41 1.11 17.30
CA ASP A 219 -5.80 1.01 17.79
C ASP A 219 -6.47 -0.31 17.36
N PHE A 220 -5.88 -1.01 16.38
CA PHE A 220 -6.29 -2.30 15.87
C PHE A 220 -5.53 -3.44 16.55
N GLU A 221 -6.04 -3.96 17.68
CA GLU A 221 -5.40 -5.02 18.49
C GLU A 221 -4.90 -6.22 17.65
N TYR A 222 -5.69 -6.64 16.64
CA TYR A 222 -5.37 -7.81 15.81
C TYR A 222 -4.06 -7.69 15.02
N LEU A 223 -3.52 -6.48 14.83
CA LEU A 223 -2.23 -6.26 14.17
C LEU A 223 -1.04 -6.68 15.04
N GLN A 224 -1.22 -6.85 16.35
CA GLN A 224 -0.16 -7.33 17.25
C GLN A 224 0.15 -8.81 17.03
N GLU A 225 -0.86 -9.60 16.63
CA GLU A 225 -0.78 -11.06 16.40
C GLU A 225 -0.62 -11.44 14.92
N ILE A 226 -0.67 -10.48 13.99
CA ILE A 226 -0.66 -10.79 12.55
C ILE A 226 0.64 -11.47 12.12
N PRO A 227 0.62 -12.45 11.20
CA PRO A 227 1.83 -13.00 10.59
C PRO A 227 2.59 -11.93 9.81
N ILE A 228 3.90 -11.81 10.05
CA ILE A 228 4.78 -10.87 9.34
C ILE A 228 5.96 -11.65 8.76
N LEU A 229 6.13 -11.59 7.43
CA LEU A 229 7.28 -12.11 6.71
C LEU A 229 8.25 -10.97 6.38
N THR A 230 9.35 -10.85 7.13
CA THR A 230 10.43 -9.91 6.78
C THR A 230 11.30 -10.49 5.67
N LEU A 231 11.44 -9.77 4.56
CA LEU A 231 12.37 -10.05 3.48
C LEU A 231 13.41 -8.92 3.41
N ASP A 232 14.69 -9.25 3.62
CA ASP A 232 15.77 -8.31 3.32
C ASP A 232 15.90 -8.16 1.80
N VAL A 233 15.82 -6.92 1.33
CA VAL A 233 15.94 -6.55 -0.09
C VAL A 233 16.99 -5.46 -0.30
N ASN A 234 18.02 -5.39 0.56
CA ASN A 234 19.14 -4.46 0.40
C ASN A 234 19.94 -4.75 -0.89
N GLU A 235 20.19 -6.02 -1.17
CA GLU A 235 20.70 -6.44 -2.47
C GLU A 235 19.60 -6.36 -3.54
N ASP A 236 19.94 -5.93 -4.76
CA ASP A 236 18.94 -5.82 -5.82
C ASP A 236 18.51 -7.20 -6.33
N PHE A 237 17.23 -7.49 -6.23
CA PHE A 237 16.57 -8.69 -6.75
C PHE A 237 16.13 -8.54 -8.21
N LYS A 238 15.86 -7.31 -8.68
CA LYS A 238 15.42 -7.02 -10.05
C LYS A 238 16.37 -7.64 -11.09
N GLY A 239 15.84 -8.53 -11.93
CA GLY A 239 16.55 -9.26 -12.98
C GLY A 239 17.20 -10.58 -12.56
N LYS A 240 17.19 -10.95 -11.27
CA LYS A 240 17.86 -12.15 -10.76
C LYS A 240 16.86 -13.26 -10.44
N LYS A 241 16.62 -14.16 -11.40
CA LYS A 241 15.57 -15.20 -11.30
C LYS A 241 15.67 -16.03 -10.01
N ASP A 242 16.86 -16.52 -9.67
CA ASP A 242 17.08 -17.39 -8.49
C ASP A 242 16.61 -16.72 -7.18
N ARG A 243 16.67 -15.39 -7.11
CA ARG A 243 16.18 -14.60 -5.97
C ARG A 243 14.69 -14.33 -6.04
N TYR A 244 14.11 -14.17 -7.23
CA TYR A 244 12.66 -14.16 -7.38
C TYR A 244 12.07 -15.49 -6.92
N ASP A 245 12.57 -16.60 -7.45
CA ASP A 245 12.09 -17.95 -7.15
C ASP A 245 12.18 -18.22 -5.63
N HIS A 246 13.31 -17.87 -4.98
CA HIS A 246 13.48 -17.98 -3.51
C HIS A 246 12.60 -17.03 -2.67
N MET A 247 12.35 -15.79 -3.13
CA MET A 247 11.45 -14.86 -2.42
C MET A 247 9.99 -15.26 -2.58
N THR A 248 9.60 -15.80 -3.73
CA THR A 248 8.27 -16.35 -4.00
C THR A 248 8.03 -17.66 -3.24
N GLU A 249 9.04 -18.52 -3.12
CA GLU A 249 8.98 -19.74 -2.28
C GLU A 249 8.65 -19.41 -0.83
N LYS A 250 9.25 -18.35 -0.26
CA LYS A 250 8.94 -17.85 1.09
C LYS A 250 7.53 -17.27 1.29
N VAL A 251 6.75 -17.08 0.21
CA VAL A 251 5.39 -16.50 0.25
C VAL A 251 4.31 -17.58 0.03
N LYS A 252 4.69 -18.81 -0.33
CA LYS A 252 3.78 -19.94 -0.59
C LYS A 252 3.52 -20.76 0.67
#